data_AF-A0AAW1XVZ5-F1
#
_entry.id   AF-A0AAW1XVZ5-F1
#
_cell.length_a   1.000
_cell.length_b   1.000
_cell.length_c   1.000
_cell.angle_alpha   90.00
_cell.angle_beta   90.00
_cell.angle_gamma   90.00
#
_symmetry.space_group_name_H-M   'P 1'
#
loop_
_entity.id
_entity.type
_entity.pdbx_description
1 polymer ?
#
loop_
_entity_poly.entity_id
_entity_poly.type
_entity_poly.pdbx_seq_one_letter_code
_entity_poly.pdbx_strand_id
1 'polypeptide(L)'
;MRFHLARAEIAGGGICGLATALALHRKGIGCTVLRRSDALRETGAAIGIQTNGWRALNHLGIGSKLRQTSVPLLGFREVSPTNISSKLNPIGDGEGRCQKRSVLLETLSNELPAGTIYFGCRIVAIEMDANTKYPVLYLNYGRVIKAKELSKANYTRGLDLYFH
;
A
#
# COMPACT_ATOMS: atom_id res chain seq x y z
N MET A 1 -11.37 -27.48 10.06
CA MET A 1 -11.13 -26.07 9.71
C MET A 1 -9.62 -25.83 9.73
N ARG A 2 -8.98 -25.53 8.60
CA ARG A 2 -7.51 -25.37 8.53
C ARG A 2 -7.16 -23.90 8.81
N PHE A 3 -6.45 -23.64 9.91
CA PHE A 3 -5.89 -22.32 10.20
C PHE A 3 -4.58 -22.16 9.44
N HIS A 4 -4.44 -21.08 8.67
CA HIS A 4 -3.16 -20.68 8.11
C HIS A 4 -2.53 -19.69 9.09
N LEU A 5 -1.33 -19.99 9.60
CA LEU A 5 -0.61 -19.12 10.53
C LEU A 5 0.41 -18.28 9.76
N ALA A 6 0.04 -17.07 9.39
CA ALA A 6 0.97 -16.10 8.83
C ALA A 6 1.71 -15.34 9.94
N ARG A 7 2.96 -14.93 9.67
CA ARG A 7 3.74 -14.08 10.59
C ARG A 7 3.16 -12.67 10.69
N ALA A 8 2.72 -12.08 9.59
CA ALA A 8 2.04 -10.78 9.56
C ALA A 8 0.92 -10.76 8.51
N GLU A 9 -0.21 -10.16 8.86
CA GLU A 9 -1.32 -9.90 7.93
C GLU A 9 -1.44 -8.40 7.67
N ILE A 10 -1.69 -8.03 6.41
CA ILE A 10 -1.85 -6.64 5.99
C ILE A 10 -3.26 -6.47 5.42
N ALA A 11 -4.10 -5.75 6.15
CA ALA A 11 -5.44 -5.39 5.72
C ALA A 11 -5.38 -4.18 4.78
N GLY A 12 -5.23 -4.45 3.47
CA GLY A 12 -5.30 -3.45 2.41
C GLY A 12 -4.22 -3.60 1.34
N GLY A 13 -4.61 -4.02 0.13
CA GLY A 13 -3.71 -4.09 -1.04
C GLY A 13 -3.54 -2.78 -1.81
N GLY A 14 -3.46 -1.64 -1.11
CA GLY A 14 -3.13 -0.33 -1.69
C GLY A 14 -1.62 -0.08 -1.76
N ILE A 15 -1.20 1.13 -2.16
CA ILE A 15 0.23 1.50 -2.26
C ILE A 15 0.95 1.25 -0.93
N CYS A 16 0.38 1.75 0.18
CA CYS A 16 0.97 1.57 1.50
C CYS A 16 1.09 0.10 1.88
N GLY A 17 0.02 -0.69 1.73
CA GLY A 17 0.06 -2.10 2.13
C GLY A 17 1.00 -2.95 1.29
N LEU A 18 1.07 -2.71 -0.03
CA LEU A 18 2.04 -3.38 -0.90
C LEU A 18 3.48 -2.93 -0.61
N ALA A 19 3.70 -1.64 -0.32
CA ALA A 19 5.01 -1.14 0.09
C ALA A 19 5.46 -1.74 1.44
N THR A 20 4.55 -1.86 2.41
CA THR A 20 4.81 -2.54 3.69
C THR A 20 5.13 -4.01 3.47
N ALA A 21 4.35 -4.71 2.64
CA ALA A 21 4.59 -6.11 2.30
C ALA A 21 5.99 -6.31 1.68
N LEU A 22 6.36 -5.42 0.76
CA LEU A 22 7.67 -5.46 0.10
C LEU A 22 8.81 -5.17 1.08
N ALA A 23 8.63 -4.22 1.99
CA ALA A 23 9.59 -3.93 3.05
C ALA A 23 9.82 -5.16 3.96
N LEU A 24 8.73 -5.81 4.39
CA LEU A 24 8.79 -7.02 5.22
C LEU A 24 9.44 -8.17 4.46
N HIS A 25 9.07 -8.37 3.19
CA HIS A 25 9.66 -9.39 2.34
C HIS A 25 11.18 -9.24 2.22
N ARG A 26 11.66 -8.01 2.00
CA ARG A 26 13.09 -7.68 1.94
C ARG A 26 13.83 -7.90 3.26
N LYS A 27 13.12 -7.94 4.38
CA LYS A 27 13.65 -8.30 5.70
C LYS A 27 13.50 -9.79 6.02
N GLY A 28 13.05 -10.62 5.08
CA GLY A 28 12.83 -12.06 5.29
C GLY A 28 11.60 -12.38 6.15
N ILE A 29 10.70 -11.41 6.33
CA ILE A 29 9.48 -11.58 7.11
C ILE A 29 8.34 -11.93 6.16
N GLY A 30 7.79 -13.14 6.31
CA GLY A 30 6.63 -13.58 5.56
C GLY A 30 5.38 -12.78 5.96
N CYS A 31 4.64 -12.30 4.96
CA CYS A 31 3.38 -11.61 5.19
C CYS A 31 2.35 -11.96 4.11
N THR A 32 1.10 -11.71 4.44
CA THR A 32 -0.05 -11.84 3.54
C THR A 32 -0.72 -10.49 3.39
N VAL A 33 -1.11 -10.12 2.18
CA VAL A 33 -1.87 -8.90 1.90
C VAL A 33 -3.30 -9.27 1.53
N LEU A 34 -4.25 -8.79 2.32
CA LEU A 34 -5.68 -8.98 2.08
C LEU A 34 -6.23 -7.76 1.34
N ARG A 35 -6.85 -8.01 0.20
CA ARG A 35 -7.46 -6.97 -0.64
C ARG A 35 -8.93 -7.29 -0.89
N ARG A 36 -9.79 -6.30 -0.62
CA ARG A 36 -11.25 -6.43 -0.79
C ARG A 36 -11.68 -6.57 -2.26
N SER A 37 -11.02 -5.89 -3.19
CA SER A 37 -11.39 -5.97 -4.61
C SER A 37 -10.83 -7.22 -5.26
N ASP A 38 -11.44 -7.66 -6.36
CA ASP A 38 -11.06 -8.91 -7.03
C ASP A 38 -9.82 -8.79 -7.93
N ALA A 39 -9.37 -7.55 -8.20
CA ALA A 39 -8.16 -7.28 -8.97
C ALA A 39 -7.45 -6.00 -8.50
N LEU A 40 -6.19 -5.84 -8.95
CA LEU A 40 -5.50 -4.55 -8.93
C LEU A 40 -6.17 -3.64 -9.96
N ARG A 41 -7.10 -2.77 -9.51
CA ARG A 41 -7.77 -1.80 -10.40
C ARG A 41 -6.74 -0.99 -11.19
N GLU A 42 -6.86 -1.02 -12.51
CA GLU A 42 -5.99 -0.31 -13.47
C GLU A 42 -6.39 1.15 -13.68
N THR A 43 -7.62 1.53 -13.29
CA THR A 43 -8.14 2.89 -13.44
C THR A 43 -7.65 3.78 -12.30
N GLY A 44 -6.94 4.86 -12.61
CA GLY A 44 -6.57 5.85 -11.59
C GLY A 44 -5.79 7.04 -12.13
N ALA A 45 -5.92 8.18 -11.44
CA ALA A 45 -5.12 9.35 -11.68
C ALA A 45 -3.62 9.09 -11.40
N ALA A 46 -2.76 9.93 -11.97
CA ALA A 46 -1.35 9.95 -11.59
C ALA A 46 -1.17 10.54 -10.18
N ILE A 47 -0.10 10.14 -9.51
CA ILE A 47 0.27 10.60 -8.17
C ILE A 47 1.59 11.36 -8.29
N GLY A 48 1.60 12.60 -7.81
CA GLY A 48 2.83 13.36 -7.61
C GLY A 48 3.54 12.84 -6.37
N ILE A 49 4.75 12.30 -6.55
CA ILE A 49 5.60 11.79 -5.47
C ILE A 49 6.75 12.78 -5.29
N GLN A 50 6.86 13.35 -4.09
CA GLN A 50 7.91 14.30 -3.73
C GLN A 50 9.22 13.59 -3.35
N THR A 51 10.27 14.38 -3.08
CA THR A 51 11.63 13.93 -2.79
C THR A 51 11.71 12.82 -1.73
N ASN A 52 10.99 12.98 -0.61
CA ASN A 52 10.97 11.97 0.46
C ASN A 52 10.34 10.64 -0.02
N GLY A 53 9.26 10.71 -0.80
CA GLY A 53 8.62 9.54 -1.39
C GLY A 53 9.55 8.80 -2.34
N TRP A 54 10.28 9.53 -3.21
CA TRP A 54 11.27 8.90 -4.10
C TRP A 54 12.45 8.29 -3.35
N ARG A 55 12.93 8.93 -2.28
CA ARG A 55 13.93 8.32 -1.38
C ARG A 55 13.42 7.01 -0.77
N ALA A 56 12.16 6.96 -0.32
CA ALA A 56 11.56 5.73 0.18
C ALA A 56 11.47 4.64 -0.89
N LEU A 57 11.05 4.98 -2.11
CA LEU A 57 11.00 4.03 -3.24
C LEU A 57 12.38 3.50 -3.64
N ASN A 58 13.44 4.30 -3.49
CA ASN A 58 14.82 3.84 -3.69
C ASN A 58 15.26 2.83 -2.62
N HIS A 59 14.92 3.05 -1.34
CA HIS A 59 15.18 2.08 -0.27
C HIS A 59 14.37 0.80 -0.47
N LEU A 60 13.14 0.94 -0.99
CA LEU A 60 12.34 -0.17 -1.50
C LEU A 60 12.81 -0.67 -2.87
N GLY A 61 13.98 -0.26 -3.38
CA GLY A 61 14.66 -0.83 -4.56
C GLY A 61 13.88 -0.83 -5.87
N ILE A 62 12.73 -0.17 -5.93
CA ILE A 62 11.89 -0.05 -7.12
C ILE A 62 12.02 1.31 -7.80
N GLY A 63 12.77 2.23 -7.19
CA GLY A 63 12.95 3.58 -7.70
C GLY A 63 13.55 3.61 -9.11
N SER A 64 14.52 2.76 -9.44
CA SER A 64 15.12 2.70 -10.79
C SER A 64 14.09 2.29 -11.86
N LYS A 65 13.26 1.28 -11.56
CA LYS A 65 12.19 0.77 -12.43
C LYS A 65 11.10 1.82 -12.66
N LEU A 66 10.66 2.49 -11.59
CA LEU A 66 9.64 3.54 -11.67
C LEU A 66 10.14 4.80 -12.39
N ARG A 67 11.44 5.12 -12.35
CA ARG A 67 11.98 6.27 -13.11
C ARG A 67 11.77 6.16 -14.61
N GLN A 68 11.70 4.95 -15.16
CA GLN A 68 11.51 4.71 -16.60
C GLN A 68 10.10 5.09 -17.09
N THR A 69 9.13 5.19 -16.19
CA THR A 69 7.71 5.44 -16.53
C THR A 69 7.10 6.65 -15.84
N SER A 70 7.88 7.37 -15.02
CA SER A 70 7.45 8.60 -14.35
C SER A 70 7.89 9.84 -15.10
N VAL A 71 7.10 10.91 -14.93
CA VAL A 71 7.39 12.23 -15.49
C VAL A 71 8.00 13.14 -14.41
N PRO A 72 9.17 13.76 -14.62
CA PRO A 72 9.75 14.70 -13.66
C PRO A 72 8.80 15.88 -13.36
N LEU A 73 8.70 16.25 -12.09
CA LEU A 73 8.03 17.47 -11.63
C LEU A 73 9.11 18.53 -11.40
N LEU A 74 9.16 19.54 -12.26
CA LEU A 74 10.14 20.62 -12.16
C LEU A 74 9.77 21.66 -11.09
N GLY A 75 8.49 21.76 -10.77
CA GLY A 75 7.96 22.74 -9.83
C GLY A 75 6.45 22.88 -9.98
N PHE A 76 5.88 23.81 -9.23
CA PHE A 76 4.47 24.18 -9.31
C PHE A 76 4.32 25.69 -9.43
N ARG A 77 3.25 26.13 -10.08
CA ARG A 77 2.83 27.53 -10.12
C ARG A 77 1.51 27.64 -9.40
N GLU A 78 1.42 28.59 -8.50
CA GLU A 78 0.16 28.94 -7.88
C GLU A 78 -0.59 29.91 -8.80
N VAL A 79 -1.83 29.57 -9.09
CA VAL A 79 -2.72 30.35 -9.95
C VAL A 79 -4.02 30.57 -9.18
N SER A 80 -4.32 31.82 -8.91
CA SER A 80 -5.62 32.25 -8.41
C SER A 80 -6.33 33.12 -9.46
N PRO A 81 -7.66 33.31 -9.36
CA PRO A 81 -8.40 34.14 -10.32
C PRO A 81 -7.87 35.58 -10.44
N THR A 82 -7.20 36.09 -9.39
CA THR A 82 -6.70 37.47 -9.32
C THR A 82 -5.17 37.55 -9.39
N ASN A 83 -4.46 36.43 -9.31
CA ASN A 83 -3.00 36.41 -9.33
C ASN A 83 -2.48 35.12 -9.98
N ILE A 84 -1.82 35.27 -11.12
CA ILE A 84 -1.05 34.19 -11.75
C ILE A 84 0.40 34.40 -11.38
N SER A 85 0.96 33.56 -10.50
CA SER A 85 2.38 33.64 -10.18
C SER A 85 3.22 33.28 -11.41
N SER A 86 4.00 34.25 -11.90
CA SER A 86 5.00 34.03 -12.95
C SER A 86 6.23 33.27 -12.45
N LYS A 87 6.34 33.04 -11.13
CA LYS A 87 7.44 32.31 -10.50
C LYS A 87 7.10 30.82 -10.40
N LEU A 88 8.03 29.97 -10.87
CA LEU A 88 7.97 28.53 -10.65
C LEU A 88 8.54 28.23 -9.26
N ASN A 89 7.74 27.62 -8.39
CA ASN A 89 8.21 27.14 -7.09
C ASN A 89 8.79 25.72 -7.27
N PRO A 90 10.02 25.44 -6.81
CA PRO A 90 10.63 24.11 -6.94
C PRO A 90 9.90 23.08 -6.07
N ILE A 91 10.00 21.79 -6.42
CA ILE A 91 9.46 20.67 -5.61
C ILE A 91 10.25 20.48 -4.29
N GLY A 92 11.45 21.07 -4.18
CA GLY A 92 12.35 20.98 -3.03
C GLY A 92 13.76 20.55 -3.45
N ASP A 93 14.61 20.18 -2.48
CA ASP A 93 16.04 19.85 -2.69
C ASP A 93 16.29 18.45 -3.29
N GLY A 94 15.40 17.98 -4.17
CA GLY A 94 15.56 16.67 -4.82
C GLY A 94 14.50 16.38 -5.88
N GLU A 95 14.41 15.12 -6.29
CA GLU A 95 13.50 14.75 -7.38
C GLU A 95 12.04 14.64 -6.90
N GLY A 96 11.17 15.39 -7.57
CA GLY A 96 9.74 15.13 -7.62
C GLY A 96 9.39 14.47 -8.94
N ARG A 97 8.51 13.47 -8.95
CA ARG A 97 8.01 12.90 -10.20
C ARG A 97 6.56 12.46 -10.08
N CYS A 98 5.85 12.52 -11.19
CA CYS A 98 4.49 12.06 -11.35
C CYS A 98 4.48 10.63 -11.88
N GLN A 99 3.75 9.74 -11.22
CA GLN A 99 3.66 8.32 -11.59
C GLN A 99 2.20 7.87 -11.70
N LYS A 100 1.86 7.09 -12.73
CA LYS A 100 0.53 6.46 -12.80
C LYS A 100 0.33 5.51 -11.61
N ARG A 101 -0.81 5.63 -10.92
CA ARG A 101 -1.13 4.79 -9.75
C ARG A 101 -1.09 3.29 -10.09
N SER A 102 -1.60 2.90 -11.26
CA SER A 102 -1.60 1.51 -11.74
C SER A 102 -0.19 0.95 -11.82
N VAL A 103 0.72 1.65 -12.50
CA VAL A 103 2.11 1.24 -12.66
C VAL A 103 2.83 1.12 -11.30
N LEU A 104 2.55 2.02 -10.35
CA LEU A 104 3.12 1.92 -9.00
C LEU A 104 2.64 0.67 -8.27
N LEU A 105 1.33 0.39 -8.31
CA LEU A 105 0.75 -0.81 -7.69
C LEU A 105 1.28 -2.09 -8.34
N GLU A 106 1.34 -2.13 -9.67
CA GLU A 106 1.84 -3.27 -10.43
C GLU A 106 3.32 -3.52 -10.13
N THR A 107 4.14 -2.46 -10.13
CA THR A 107 5.57 -2.59 -9.80
C THR A 107 5.76 -3.14 -8.40
N LEU A 108 5.01 -2.64 -7.40
CA LEU A 108 5.06 -3.16 -6.04
C LEU A 108 4.62 -4.63 -5.96
N SER A 109 3.56 -4.99 -6.69
CA SER A 109 3.02 -6.36 -6.72
C SER A 109 3.98 -7.36 -7.36
N ASN A 110 4.64 -6.97 -8.44
CA ASN A 110 5.54 -7.85 -9.20
C ASN A 110 6.86 -8.15 -8.46
N GLU A 111 7.19 -7.37 -7.44
CA GLU A 111 8.37 -7.57 -6.59
C GLU A 111 8.06 -8.42 -5.34
N LEU A 112 6.82 -8.90 -5.21
CA LEU A 112 6.40 -9.81 -4.14
C LEU A 112 6.33 -11.25 -4.65
N PRO A 113 6.60 -12.24 -3.79
CA PRO A 113 6.40 -13.65 -4.13
C PRO A 113 4.96 -13.96 -4.56
N ALA A 114 4.81 -14.94 -5.45
CA ALA A 114 3.50 -15.46 -5.81
C ALA A 114 2.77 -15.97 -4.55
N GLY A 115 1.47 -15.64 -4.45
CA GLY A 115 0.64 -16.01 -3.30
C GLY A 115 0.76 -15.08 -2.09
N THR A 116 1.49 -13.96 -2.16
CA THR A 116 1.48 -12.94 -1.10
C THR A 116 0.17 -12.16 -1.04
N ILE A 117 -0.50 -11.92 -2.18
CA ILE A 117 -1.70 -11.06 -2.26
C ILE A 117 -2.94 -11.90 -2.48
N TYR A 118 -3.94 -11.75 -1.61
CA TYR A 118 -5.24 -12.40 -1.71
C TYR A 118 -6.32 -11.36 -2.02
N PHE A 119 -6.99 -11.56 -3.15
CA PHE A 119 -8.08 -10.71 -3.64
C PHE A 119 -9.44 -11.19 -3.11
N GLY A 120 -10.46 -10.34 -3.24
CA GLY A 120 -11.84 -10.63 -2.80
C GLY A 120 -11.99 -10.84 -1.28
N CYS A 121 -10.96 -10.50 -0.50
CA CYS A 121 -10.90 -10.70 0.94
C CYS A 121 -11.39 -9.45 1.67
N ARG A 122 -12.63 -9.49 2.16
CA ARG A 122 -13.21 -8.48 3.02
C ARG A 122 -13.20 -8.98 4.46
N ILE A 123 -12.45 -8.30 5.32
CA ILE A 123 -12.51 -8.52 6.78
C ILE A 123 -13.88 -8.01 7.27
N VAL A 124 -14.64 -8.90 7.91
CA VAL A 124 -15.96 -8.61 8.49
C VAL A 124 -15.90 -8.45 10.00
N ALA A 125 -14.97 -9.13 10.68
CA ALA A 125 -14.72 -8.98 12.10
C ALA A 125 -13.25 -9.29 12.42
N ILE A 126 -12.77 -8.74 13.53
CA ILE A 126 -11.48 -9.08 14.12
C ILE A 126 -11.73 -9.35 15.61
N GLU A 127 -11.26 -10.48 16.09
CA GLU A 127 -11.29 -10.84 17.51
C GLU A 127 -9.89 -11.22 17.99
N MET A 128 -9.67 -11.17 19.30
CA MET A 128 -8.43 -11.64 19.89
C MET A 128 -8.61 -13.05 20.41
N ASP A 129 -7.75 -13.97 19.98
CA ASP A 129 -7.75 -15.33 20.50
C ASP A 129 -7.49 -15.31 22.01
N ALA A 130 -8.40 -15.90 22.79
CA ALA A 130 -8.37 -15.83 24.25
C ALA A 130 -7.06 -16.35 24.85
N ASN A 131 -6.46 -17.35 24.22
CA ASN A 131 -5.26 -18.06 24.71
C ASN A 131 -3.98 -17.41 24.21
N THR A 132 -3.86 -17.17 22.90
CA THR A 132 -2.60 -16.69 22.31
C THR A 132 -2.52 -15.17 22.22
N LYS A 133 -3.62 -14.46 22.48
CA LYS A 133 -3.76 -13.00 22.24
C LYS A 133 -3.37 -12.61 20.82
N TYR A 134 -3.60 -13.50 19.85
CA TYR A 134 -3.35 -13.25 18.44
C TYR A 134 -4.64 -12.79 17.76
N PRO A 135 -4.58 -11.78 16.87
CA PRO A 135 -5.75 -11.40 16.09
C PRO A 135 -6.24 -12.54 15.18
N VAL A 136 -7.55 -12.76 15.23
CA VAL A 136 -8.31 -13.68 14.39
C VAL A 136 -9.18 -12.83 13.47
N LEU A 137 -8.90 -12.90 12.17
CA LEU A 137 -9.61 -12.18 11.14
C LEU A 137 -10.70 -13.08 10.55
N TYR A 138 -11.94 -12.63 10.64
CA TYR A 138 -13.07 -13.24 9.96
C TYR A 138 -13.26 -12.54 8.63
N LEU A 139 -13.23 -13.30 7.55
CA LEU A 139 -13.41 -12.82 6.19
C LEU A 139 -14.82 -13.15 5.67
N ASN A 140 -15.23 -12.47 4.61
CA ASN A 140 -16.38 -12.88 3.82
C ASN A 140 -16.28 -14.35 3.38
N TYR A 141 -17.44 -15.00 3.21
CA TYR A 141 -17.57 -16.42 2.85
C TYR A 141 -17.01 -17.40 3.90
N GLY A 142 -16.93 -16.99 5.18
CA GLY A 142 -16.63 -17.89 6.31
C GLY A 142 -15.16 -18.30 6.43
N ARG A 143 -14.24 -17.67 5.68
CA ARG A 143 -12.79 -17.86 5.86
C ARG A 143 -12.32 -17.18 7.14
N VAL A 144 -11.40 -17.85 7.85
CA VAL A 144 -10.82 -17.34 9.09
C VAL A 144 -9.30 -17.44 9.02
N ILE A 145 -8.61 -16.35 9.35
CA ILE A 145 -7.15 -16.26 9.37
C ILE A 145 -6.69 -15.89 10.77
N LYS A 146 -5.70 -16.60 11.31
CA LYS A 146 -5.06 -16.25 12.58
C LYS A 146 -3.69 -15.68 12.30
N ALA A 147 -3.42 -14.49 12.81
CA ALA A 147 -2.20 -13.75 12.53
C ALA A 147 -1.44 -13.43 13.81
N LYS A 148 -0.10 -13.44 13.79
CA LYS A 148 0.67 -12.95 14.95
C LYS A 148 0.63 -11.43 15.04
N GLU A 149 0.65 -10.75 13.90
CA GLU A 149 0.58 -9.30 13.79
C GLU A 149 -0.39 -8.89 12.67
N LEU A 150 -1.06 -7.75 12.85
CA LEU A 150 -1.98 -7.17 11.87
C LEU A 150 -1.67 -5.69 11.63
N SER A 151 -1.48 -5.32 10.37
CA SER A 151 -1.34 -3.92 9.93
C SER A 151 -2.55 -3.47 9.11
N LYS A 152 -3.14 -2.32 9.45
CA LYS A 152 -4.24 -1.69 8.67
C LYS A 152 -3.65 -0.68 7.69
N ALA A 153 -3.88 -0.88 6.39
CA ALA A 153 -3.30 -0.05 5.32
C ALA A 153 -4.36 0.51 4.33
N ASN A 154 -5.56 0.82 4.81
CA ASN A 154 -6.67 1.34 4.01
C ASN A 154 -6.97 2.82 4.34
N TYR A 155 -7.16 3.66 3.32
CA TYR A 155 -7.23 5.13 3.46
C TYR A 155 -8.66 5.73 3.37
N THR A 156 -9.71 4.94 3.12
CA THR A 156 -11.08 5.48 2.96
C THR A 156 -12.15 4.61 3.60
N ARG A 157 -12.87 5.22 4.56
CA ARG A 157 -14.02 4.74 5.36
C ARG A 157 -13.82 3.41 6.10
N GLY A 158 -13.43 3.57 7.37
CA GLY A 158 -14.04 2.91 8.53
C GLY A 158 -14.19 1.40 8.44
N LEU A 159 -13.17 0.69 8.90
CA LEU A 159 -13.44 -0.41 9.81
C LEU A 159 -13.25 0.17 11.21
N ASP A 160 -14.33 0.73 11.77
CA ASP A 160 -14.50 0.96 13.20
C ASP A 160 -14.57 -0.41 13.89
N LEU A 161 -13.48 -1.16 13.79
CA LEU A 161 -13.27 -2.37 14.55
C LEU A 161 -12.69 -1.90 15.86
N TYR A 162 -13.59 -1.67 16.81
CA TYR A 162 -13.27 -1.52 18.22
C TYR A 162 -12.37 -2.69 18.61
N PHE A 163 -11.16 -2.37 19.09
CA PHE A 163 -10.41 -3.30 19.91
C PHE A 163 -11.15 -3.34 21.25
N HIS A 164 -11.94 -4.38 21.48
CA HIS A 164 -12.42 -4.74 22.81
C HIS A 164 -11.56 -5.89 23.34
#